data_AF-A0A3Q7H9B7-F1
#
_entry.id   AF-A0A3Q7H9B7-F1
#
_cell.length_a   1.000
_cell.length_b   1.000
_cell.length_c   1.000
_cell.angle_alpha   90.00
_cell.angle_beta   90.00
_cell.angle_gamma   90.00
#
_symmetry.space_group_name_H-M   'P 1'
#
loop_
_entity.id
_entity.type
_entity.pdbx_description
1 polymer ?
#
loop_
_entity_poly.entity_id
_entity_poly.type
_entity_poly.pdbx_seq_one_letter_code
_entity_poly.pdbx_strand_id
1 'polypeptide(L)' 'MDIPTHTLRSISFLWAFEERKKLLEFYEGVSGDRMHVSFIRPGGVSQDLPLGLCIDIDSSTQ' A
#
# COMPACT_ATOMS: atom_id res chain seq x y z
N MET A 1 5.86 -34.58 -3.47
CA MET A 1 6.88 -33.51 -3.55
C MET A 1 6.58 -32.59 -2.38
N ASP A 2 7.19 -32.85 -1.23
CA ASP A 2 6.95 -32.06 -0.01
C ASP A 2 7.81 -30.82 -0.04
N ILE A 3 7.20 -29.68 -0.32
CA ILE A 3 7.88 -28.39 -0.32
C ILE A 3 8.26 -28.11 1.14
N PRO A 4 9.55 -27.88 1.44
CA PRO A 4 9.94 -27.64 2.81
C PRO A 4 9.36 -26.31 3.32
N THR A 5 8.88 -26.32 4.57
CA THR A 5 8.11 -25.22 5.19
C THR A 5 8.86 -23.87 5.24
N HIS A 6 10.19 -23.88 5.21
CA HIS A 6 11.00 -22.66 5.13
C HIS A 6 10.82 -21.92 3.79
N THR A 7 10.52 -22.63 2.70
CA THR A 7 10.27 -22.05 1.38
C THR A 7 8.86 -21.48 1.26
N LEU A 8 7.88 -22.06 1.96
CA LEU A 8 6.53 -21.49 2.02
C LEU A 8 6.53 -20.13 2.74
N ARG A 9 7.40 -19.96 3.75
CA ARG A 9 7.58 -18.69 4.47
C ARG A 9 8.11 -17.58 3.56
N SER A 10 9.06 -17.88 2.67
CA SER A 10 9.61 -16.88 1.74
C SER A 10 8.62 -16.52 0.64
N ILE A 11 7.86 -17.48 0.11
CA ILE A 11 6.85 -17.22 -0.93
C ILE A 11 5.69 -16.38 -0.39
N SER A 12 5.19 -16.68 0.81
CA SER A 12 4.16 -15.86 1.48
C SER A 12 4.63 -14.42 1.71
N PHE A 13 5.92 -14.24 2.05
CA PHE A 13 6.52 -12.92 2.23
C PHE A 13 6.65 -12.14 0.91
N LEU A 14 6.98 -12.81 -0.20
CA LEU A 14 7.05 -12.18 -1.52
C LEU A 14 5.67 -11.71 -1.99
N TRP A 15 4.63 -12.51 -1.80
CA TRP A 15 3.25 -12.12 -2.09
C TRP A 15 2.80 -10.90 -1.28
N ALA A 16 3.16 -10.84 0.01
CA ALA A 16 2.84 -9.69 0.84
C ALA A 16 3.49 -8.38 0.34
N PHE A 17 4.68 -8.45 -0.28
CA PHE A 17 5.30 -7.27 -0.88
C PHE A 17 4.61 -6.79 -2.16
N GLU A 18 4.01 -7.70 -2.91
CA GLU A 18 3.25 -7.35 -4.11
C GLU A 18 1.99 -6.57 -3.75
N GLU A 19 1.23 -7.04 -2.75
CA GLU A 19 0.10 -6.28 -2.19
C GLU A 19 0.54 -4.96 -1.55
N ARG A 20 1.72 -4.95 -0.90
CA ARG A 20 2.27 -3.70 -0.35
C ARG A 20 2.60 -2.68 -1.43
N LYS A 21 3.00 -3.08 -2.64
CA LYS A 21 3.28 -2.12 -3.73
C LYS A 21 2.03 -1.34 -4.14
N LYS A 22 0.88 -2.02 -4.25
CA LYS A 22 -0.41 -1.36 -4.55
C LYS A 22 -0.73 -0.28 -3.52
N LEU A 23 -0.49 -0.57 -2.23
CA LEU A 23 -0.66 0.42 -1.16
C LEU A 23 0.32 1.59 -1.26
N LEU A 24 1.58 1.34 -1.66
CA LEU A 24 2.60 2.39 -1.82
C LEU A 24 2.27 3.35 -2.99
N GLU A 25 1.57 2.87 -4.03
CA GLU A 25 1.08 3.72 -5.13
C GLU A 25 0.01 4.71 -4.64
N PHE A 26 -0.89 4.29 -3.75
CA PHE A 26 -1.85 5.21 -3.13
C PHE A 26 -1.17 6.26 -2.24
N TYR A 27 -0.13 5.88 -1.50
CA TYR A 27 0.65 6.82 -0.69
C TYR A 27 1.38 7.87 -1.54
N GLU A 28 1.93 7.46 -2.68
CA GLU A 28 2.55 8.36 -3.65
C GLU A 28 1.52 9.32 -4.25
N GLY A 29 0.31 8.85 -4.56
CA GLY A 29 -0.78 9.71 -5.05
C GLY A 29 -1.26 10.76 -4.04
N VAL A 30 -1.25 10.42 -2.74
CA VAL A 30 -1.75 11.31 -1.66
C VAL A 30 -0.70 12.31 -1.18
N SER A 31 0.57 11.93 -1.16
CA SER A 31 1.62 12.72 -0.50
C SER A 31 2.88 12.96 -1.32
N GLY A 32 3.00 12.30 -2.49
CA GLY A 32 4.22 12.29 -3.30
C GLY A 32 5.32 11.36 -2.77
N ASP A 33 5.16 10.82 -1.55
CA ASP A 33 6.13 9.94 -0.90
C ASP A 33 5.58 8.53 -0.70
N ARG A 34 6.44 7.52 -0.87
CA ARG A 34 6.04 6.11 -0.71
C ARG A 34 6.04 5.63 0.74
N MET A 35 6.97 6.11 1.57
CA MET A 35 7.18 5.56 2.93
C MET A 35 7.09 6.58 4.07
N HIS A 36 7.51 7.83 3.87
CA HIS A 36 7.50 8.87 4.89
C HIS A 36 6.45 9.94 4.58
N VAL A 37 5.21 9.48 4.49
CA VAL A 37 4.08 10.29 4.07
C VAL A 37 3.76 11.34 5.14
N SER A 38 4.17 12.59 4.91
CA SER A 38 3.87 13.75 5.78
C SER A 38 2.43 14.27 5.57
N PHE A 39 1.47 13.35 5.46
CA PHE A 39 0.06 13.65 5.19
C PHE A 39 -0.68 14.08 6.45
N ILE A 40 -0.46 13.36 7.56
CA ILE A 40 -1.10 13.65 8.85
C ILE A 40 -0.21 14.61 9.64
N ARG A 41 -0.73 15.80 9.95
CA ARG A 41 -0.01 16.82 10.75
C ARG A 41 -0.89 17.34 11.90
N PRO A 42 -0.29 17.88 12.98
CA PRO A 42 -1.06 18.48 14.07
C PRO A 42 -1.94 19.61 13.52
N GLY A 43 -3.26 19.48 13.66
CA GLY A 43 -4.24 20.42 13.10
C GLY A 43 -4.95 19.93 11.83
N GLY A 44 -4.62 18.75 11.31
CA GLY A 44 -5.39 18.12 10.24
C GLY A 44 -4.52 17.40 9.22
N VAL A 45 -4.79 17.68 7.94
CA VAL A 45 -4.20 16.99 6.80
C VAL A 45 -3.40 17.98 5.96
N SER A 46 -2.29 17.53 5.37
CA SER A 46 -1.42 18.36 4.53
C SER A 46 -2.10 18.85 3.24
N GLN A 47 -2.91 17.98 2.61
CA GLN A 47 -3.60 18.21 1.34
C GLN A 47 -4.89 17.39 1.29
N ASP A 48 -5.85 17.84 0.50
CA ASP A 48 -7.05 17.06 0.21
C ASP A 48 -6.71 15.83 -0.63
N LEU A 49 -7.56 14.79 -0.54
CA LEU A 49 -7.34 13.57 -1.30
C LEU A 49 -7.53 13.82 -2.82
N PRO A 50 -6.70 13.19 -3.68
CA PRO A 50 -6.86 13.30 -5.12
C PRO A 50 -8.20 12.70 -5.60
N LEU A 51 -8.82 13.37 -6.58
CA LEU A 51 -10.05 12.89 -7.23
C LEU A 51 -9.82 11.50 -7.84
N GLY A 52 -10.67 10.54 -7.48
CA GLY A 52 -10.60 9.16 -8.00
C GLY A 52 -10.00 8.15 -7.02
N LEU A 53 -9.22 8.59 -6.02
CA LEU A 53 -8.54 7.67 -5.10
C LEU A 53 -9.50 6.76 -4.33
N CYS A 54 -10.65 7.26 -3.90
CA CYS A 54 -11.65 6.44 -3.21
C CYS A 54 -12.21 5.33 -4.11
N ILE A 55 -12.34 5.59 -5.41
CA ILE A 55 -12.81 4.60 -6.40
C ILE A 55 -11.73 3.53 -6.62
N ASP A 56 -10.47 3.96 -6.69
CA ASP A 56 -9.34 3.06 -6.87
C ASP A 56 -9.15 2.12 -5.66
N ILE A 57 -9.32 2.64 -4.44
CA ILE A 57 -9.28 1.85 -3.20
C ILE A 57 -10.44 0.85 -3.13
N ASP A 58 -11.66 1.28 -3.46
CA ASP A 58 -12.84 0.41 -3.44
C ASP A 58 -12.69 -0.75 -4.45
N SER A 59 -12.17 -0.46 -5.63
CA SER A 59 -11.86 -1.47 -6.65
C SER A 59 -10.75 -2.44 -6.25
N SER A 60 -9.81 -2.01 -5.39
CA SER A 60 -8.72 -2.84 -4.90
C SER A 60 -9.12 -3.80 -3.78
N THR A 61 -10.35 -3.65 -3.25
CA THR A 61 -10.86 -4.45 -2.14
C THR A 61 -11.72 -5.64 -2.62
N GLN A 62 -12.08 -5.66 -3.92
CA GLN A 62 -12.85 -6.73 -4.57
C GLN A 62 -11.94 -7.77 -5.23
#